data_AF-A0A5D4RVW2-F1
#
_entry.id   AF-A0A5D4RVW2-F1
#
_cell.length_a   1.000
_cell.length_b   1.000
_cell.length_c   1.000
_cell.angle_alpha   90.00
_cell.angle_beta   90.00
_cell.angle_gamma   90.00
#
_symmetry.space_group_name_H-M   'P 1'
#
loop_
_entity.id
_entity.type
_entity.pdbx_description
1 polymer ?
#
loop_
_entity_poly.entity_id
_entity_poly.type
_entity_poly.pdbx_seq_one_letter_code
_entity_poly.pdbx_strand_id
1 'polypeptide(L)' 'MSKKELLDRIELKRAQLIAIVAENGLTSPQAIQFSQELDRLLNRYNAQYIKNAVVLH' A
#
# COMPACT_ATOMS: atom_id res chain seq x y z
N MET A 1 14.86 7.04 -1.37
CA MET A 1 14.45 5.74 -1.92
C MET A 1 14.41 5.84 -3.42
N SER A 2 15.02 4.88 -4.08
CA SER A 2 14.86 4.66 -5.52
C SER A 2 13.45 4.15 -5.83
N LYS A 3 13.06 4.28 -7.11
CA LYS A 3 11.79 3.77 -7.61
C LYS A 3 11.62 2.27 -7.33
N LYS A 4 12.71 1.50 -7.49
CA LYS A 4 12.73 0.05 -7.26
C LYS A 4 12.49 -0.30 -5.79
N GLU A 5 13.20 0.34 -4.86
CA GLU A 5 13.01 0.11 -3.43
C GLU A 5 11.56 0.42 -2.98
N LEU A 6 10.94 1.44 -3.56
CA LEU A 6 9.55 1.77 -3.23
C LEU A 6 8.57 0.71 -3.75
N LEU A 7 8.80 0.19 -4.96
CA LEU A 7 8.02 -0.91 -5.53
C LEU A 7 8.18 -2.22 -4.73
N ASP A 8 9.40 -2.55 -4.33
CA ASP A 8 9.68 -3.75 -3.52
C ASP A 8 8.93 -3.67 -2.17
N ARG A 9 8.84 -2.48 -1.57
CA ARG A 9 8.07 -2.27 -0.33
C ARG A 9 6.56 -2.34 -0.54
N ILE A 10 6.05 -1.86 -1.67
CA ILE A 10 4.63 -1.98 -2.03
C ILE A 10 4.24 -3.46 -2.15
N GLU A 11 5.01 -4.24 -2.91
CA GLU A 11 4.72 -5.66 -3.10
C GLU A 11 4.85 -6.46 -1.79
N LEU A 12 5.86 -6.16 -0.97
CA LEU A 12 5.99 -6.77 0.35
C LEU A 12 4.77 -6.48 1.23
N LYS A 13 4.34 -5.22 1.31
CA LYS A 13 3.18 -4.83 2.13
C LYS A 13 1.87 -5.41 1.59
N ARG A 14 1.73 -5.55 0.27
CA ARG A 14 0.59 -6.21 -0.38
C ARG A 14 0.53 -7.69 -0.02
N ALA A 15 1.65 -8.41 -0.06
CA ALA A 15 1.70 -9.81 0.36
C ALA A 15 1.33 -9.98 1.84
N GLN A 16 1.82 -9.09 2.71
CA GLN A 16 1.46 -9.05 4.12
C GLN A 16 -0.06 -8.82 4.31
N LEU A 17 -0.64 -7.86 3.60
CA LEU A 17 -2.08 -7.60 3.68
C LEU A 17 -2.90 -8.83 3.28
N ILE A 18 -2.52 -9.51 2.18
CA ILE A 18 -3.21 -10.72 1.73
C ILE A 18 -3.16 -11.82 2.81
N ALA A 19 -2.00 -12.03 3.43
CA ALA A 19 -1.84 -13.02 4.49
C ALA A 19 -2.72 -12.69 5.71
N ILE A 20 -2.71 -11.43 6.16
CA ILE A 20 -3.49 -10.99 7.32
C ILE A 20 -4.98 -11.04 7.04
N VAL A 21 -5.42 -10.72 5.83
CA VAL A 21 -6.83 -10.82 5.42
C VAL A 21 -7.29 -12.28 5.36
N ALA A 22 -6.43 -13.19 4.89
CA ALA A 22 -6.73 -14.63 4.89
C ALA A 22 -6.87 -15.20 6.30
N GLU A 23 -6.08 -14.69 7.27
CA GLU A 23 -6.09 -15.15 8.66
C GLU A 23 -7.20 -14.50 9.49
N ASN A 24 -7.33 -13.18 9.42
CA ASN A 24 -8.12 -12.37 10.36
C ASN A 24 -9.35 -11.72 9.71
N GLY A 25 -9.52 -11.86 8.40
CA GLY A 25 -10.58 -11.19 7.64
C GLY A 25 -10.28 -9.72 7.36
N LEU A 26 -10.98 -9.19 6.36
CA LEU A 26 -10.78 -7.84 5.82
C LEU A 26 -11.12 -6.71 6.81
N THR A 27 -12.06 -6.98 7.73
CA THR A 27 -12.53 -6.01 8.73
C THR A 27 -11.71 -6.01 10.01
N SER A 28 -10.70 -6.89 10.11
CA SER A 28 -9.83 -6.90 11.28
C SER A 28 -9.06 -5.58 11.41
N PRO A 29 -8.81 -5.08 12.63
CA PRO A 29 -8.01 -3.88 12.83
C PRO A 29 -6.63 -3.97 12.15
N GLN A 30 -6.03 -5.17 12.14
CA GLN A 30 -4.74 -5.43 11.49
C GLN A 30 -4.83 -5.33 9.97
N ALA A 31 -5.85 -5.91 9.33
CA ALA A 31 -6.06 -5.77 7.88
C ALA A 31 -6.31 -4.31 7.49
N ILE A 32 -7.08 -3.57 8.27
CA ILE A 32 -7.34 -2.14 8.04
C ILE A 32 -6.04 -1.34 8.15
N GLN A 33 -5.22 -1.58 9.18
CA GLN A 33 -3.92 -0.93 9.33
C GLN A 33 -3.00 -1.21 8.13
N PHE A 34 -2.89 -2.48 7.72
CA PHE A 34 -2.02 -2.87 6.61
C PHE A 34 -2.49 -2.30 5.28
N SER A 35 -3.82 -2.19 5.09
CA SER A 35 -4.42 -1.51 3.94
C SER A 35 -4.06 -0.03 3.90
N GLN A 36 -4.15 0.68 5.02
CA GLN A 36 -3.76 2.09 5.12
C GLN A 36 -2.26 2.30 4.88
N GLU A 37 -1.41 1.39 5.35
CA GLU A 37 0.03 1.45 5.08
C GLU A 37 0.36 1.23 3.60
N LEU A 38 -0.31 0.26 2.97
CA LEU A 38 -0.19 0.00 1.54
C LEU A 38 -0.62 1.22 0.72
N ASP A 39 -1.75 1.82 1.07
CA ASP A 39 -2.27 3.04 0.42
C ASP A 39 -1.28 4.21 0.52
N ARG A 40 -0.66 4.43 1.69
CA ARG A 40 0.38 5.46 1.84
C ARG A 40 1.60 5.20 0.95
N LEU A 41 2.01 3.94 0.78
CA LEU A 41 3.13 3.59 -0.11
C LEU A 41 2.78 3.84 -1.58
N LEU A 42 1.56 3.47 -1.99
CA LEU A 42 1.05 3.72 -3.34
C LEU A 42 0.94 5.22 -3.63
N ASN A 43 0.39 6.00 -2.69
CA ASN A 43 0.29 7.45 -2.80
C ASN A 43 1.67 8.11 -2.89
N ARG A 44 2.65 7.64 -2.11
CA ARG A 44 4.03 8.11 -2.20
C ARG A 44 4.64 7.81 -3.56
N TYR A 45 4.42 6.61 -4.08
CA TYR A 45 4.92 6.21 -5.40
C TYR A 45 4.27 7.06 -6.50
N ASN A 46 2.96 7.26 -6.43
CA ASN A 46 2.19 8.08 -7.36
C ASN A 46 2.71 9.53 -7.38
N ALA A 47 2.87 10.14 -6.19
CA ALA A 47 3.37 11.50 -6.02
C ALA A 47 4.81 11.69 -6.52
N GLN A 48 5.66 10.68 -6.36
CA GLN A 48 7.08 10.77 -6.74
C GLN A 48 7.34 10.41 -8.20
N TYR A 49 6.59 9.47 -8.78
CA TYR A 49 6.96 8.85 -10.06
C TYR A 49 5.88 8.86 -11.14
N ILE A 50 4.62 9.17 -10.81
CA ILE A 50 3.52 9.16 -11.80
C ILE A 50 3.03 10.58 -12.14
N LYS A 51 3.13 11.57 -11.24
CA LYS A 51 2.76 13.00 -11.45
C LYS A 51 1.82 13.24 -12.65
N ASN A 52 0.58 12.76 -12.54
CA ASN A 52 -0.65 13.21 -13.20
C ASN A 52 -1.72 12.10 -13.09
N ALA A 53 -2.55 12.16 -12.05
CA ALA A 53 -3.96 11.75 -12.10
C ALA A 53 -4.61 12.03 -10.73
N VAL A 54 -5.34 13.15 -10.69
CA VAL A 54 -6.52 13.41 -9.85
C VAL A 54 -6.34 13.34 -8.33
N VAL A 55 -6.16 14.53 -7.75
CA VAL A 55 -6.74 14.86 -6.44
C VAL A 55 -8.25 14.62 -6.56
N LEU A 56 -8.77 13.56 -5.96
CA LEU A 56 -10.18 13.47 -5.62
C LEU A 56 -10.30 13.85 -4.15
N HIS A 57 -11.09 14.91 -3.97
CA HIS A 57 -11.22 15.74 -2.79
C HIS A 57 -11.99 15.06 -1.66
#